data_AF-A0A535XUE9-F1
#
_entry.id   AF-A0A535XUE9-F1
#
_cell.length_a   1.000
_cell.length_b   1.000
_cell.length_c   1.000
_cell.angle_alpha   90.00
_cell.angle_beta   90.00
_cell.angle_gamma   90.00
#
_symmetry.space_group_name_H-M   'P 1'
#
loop_
_entity.id
_entity.type
_entity.pdbx_description
1 polymer ?
#
loop_
_entity_poly.entity_id
_entity_poly.type
_entity_poly.pdbx_seq_one_letter_code
_entity_poly.pdbx_strand_id
1 'polypeptide(L)'
;FPEIVEAVKANLPERSVVDGEIVVVVGKRLEFEVLQQRIHPASSRVTRLSRETPATFIAFDLLASGEEDYSTRPFAQRRALLEQALVKARPPVYLTPATTDHRLAEQWFEQFEGAGLDGVVAKPLEGTYEPDKRVMFKIKHERTADCVVAGYRVHVTDAESIGSLLLGLYTDAGELMSVGVIGAFPAARRRELFVELQALVTTFDDHPWAWAREEEGTRTPRTAEGSRWAVGKDLSFTPLRPERVVEVRYEHMEGIRFRHTAQFVRWRPDREPRSCTYEQLEEPVKYDLADILSLEHR
;
A
#
# COMPACT_ATOMS: atom_id res chain seq x y z
N PHE A 1 1.56 -21.13 0.59
CA PHE A 1 0.20 -21.21 0.06
C PHE A 1 -0.04 -22.60 -0.57
N PRO A 2 -0.24 -23.66 0.24
CA PRO A 2 -0.41 -25.02 -0.28
C PRO A 2 -1.59 -25.16 -1.24
N GLU A 3 -2.68 -24.46 -0.97
CA GLU A 3 -3.87 -24.42 -1.81
C GLU A 3 -3.59 -23.84 -3.21
N ILE A 4 -2.72 -22.83 -3.28
CA ILE A 4 -2.30 -22.25 -4.55
C ILE A 4 -1.42 -23.22 -5.33
N VAL A 5 -0.52 -23.95 -4.66
CA VAL A 5 0.33 -24.96 -5.32
C VAL A 5 -0.50 -26.02 -6.04
N GLU A 6 -1.52 -26.54 -5.38
CA GLU A 6 -2.40 -27.55 -6.00
C GLU A 6 -3.26 -26.93 -7.10
N ALA A 7 -3.75 -25.70 -6.91
CA ALA A 7 -4.52 -24.99 -7.92
C ALA A 7 -3.69 -24.69 -9.18
N VAL A 8 -2.45 -24.20 -9.06
CA VAL A 8 -1.61 -23.91 -10.24
C VAL A 8 -1.20 -25.17 -10.98
N LYS A 9 -0.90 -26.28 -10.28
CA LYS A 9 -0.65 -27.58 -10.92
C LYS A 9 -1.85 -28.09 -11.72
N ALA A 10 -3.07 -27.81 -11.26
CA ALA A 10 -4.28 -28.24 -11.92
C ALA A 10 -4.68 -27.35 -13.11
N ASN A 11 -4.23 -26.09 -13.15
CA ASN A 11 -4.71 -25.09 -14.11
C ASN A 11 -3.64 -24.57 -15.07
N LEU A 12 -2.34 -24.66 -14.75
CA LEU A 12 -1.24 -24.16 -15.59
C LEU A 12 -0.56 -25.30 -16.37
N PRO A 13 0.14 -24.98 -17.48
CA PRO A 13 0.99 -25.96 -18.16
C PRO A 13 2.04 -26.55 -17.23
N GLU A 14 2.28 -27.86 -17.36
CA GLU A 14 3.16 -28.67 -16.48
C GLU A 14 4.54 -28.03 -16.25
N ARG A 15 5.11 -27.46 -17.32
CA ARG A 15 6.37 -26.73 -17.27
C ARG A 15 6.16 -25.33 -17.78
N SER A 16 5.97 -24.37 -16.87
CA SER A 16 5.77 -22.96 -17.23
C SER A 16 6.31 -22.02 -16.17
N VAL A 17 6.55 -20.77 -16.58
CA VAL A 17 6.83 -19.65 -15.67
C VAL A 17 5.75 -18.60 -15.93
N VAL A 18 4.85 -18.44 -14.98
CA VAL A 18 3.73 -17.49 -15.03
C VAL A 18 3.93 -16.45 -13.95
N ASP A 19 3.77 -15.19 -14.31
CA ASP A 19 3.80 -14.07 -13.38
C ASP A 19 2.36 -13.65 -13.03
N GLY A 20 2.13 -13.35 -11.76
CA GLY A 20 0.80 -13.17 -11.21
C GLY A 20 0.79 -12.70 -9.76
N GLU A 21 -0.38 -12.30 -9.27
CA GLU A 21 -0.59 -11.82 -7.90
C GLU A 21 -1.34 -12.87 -7.07
N ILE A 22 -0.90 -13.10 -5.83
CA ILE A 22 -1.65 -13.90 -4.85
C ILE A 22 -2.45 -12.94 -4.00
N VAL A 23 -3.77 -13.11 -3.98
CA VAL A 23 -4.69 -12.27 -3.22
C VAL A 23 -5.53 -13.09 -2.25
N VAL A 24 -6.03 -12.45 -1.20
CA VAL A 24 -7.10 -13.01 -0.35
C VAL A 24 -8.31 -12.12 -0.49
N VAL A 25 -9.46 -12.75 -0.77
CA VAL A 25 -10.75 -12.08 -0.86
C VAL A 25 -11.54 -12.37 0.41
N VAL A 26 -12.01 -11.33 1.08
CA VAL A 26 -12.96 -11.47 2.20
C VAL A 26 -14.21 -10.68 1.86
N GLY A 27 -15.35 -11.38 1.82
CA GLY A 27 -16.58 -10.80 1.30
C GLY A 27 -16.43 -10.41 -0.17
N LYS A 28 -16.35 -9.11 -0.45
CA LYS A 28 -16.30 -8.53 -1.80
C LYS A 28 -15.01 -7.74 -2.09
N ARG A 29 -14.00 -7.83 -1.23
CA ARG A 29 -12.80 -6.98 -1.28
C ARG A 29 -11.51 -7.78 -1.12
N LEU A 30 -10.44 -7.21 -1.64
CA LEU A 30 -9.08 -7.66 -1.38
C LEU A 30 -8.66 -7.27 0.04
N GLU A 31 -8.23 -8.26 0.83
CA GLU A 31 -7.77 -8.05 2.21
C GLU A 31 -6.30 -8.45 2.36
N PHE A 32 -5.42 -7.47 2.21
CA PHE A 32 -3.97 -7.70 2.27
C PHE A 32 -3.49 -8.10 3.66
N GLU A 33 -4.10 -7.58 4.74
CA GLU A 33 -3.73 -7.96 6.11
C GLU A 33 -3.94 -9.45 6.36
N VAL A 34 -5.07 -9.99 5.88
CA VAL A 34 -5.39 -11.41 5.98
C VAL A 34 -4.37 -12.23 5.20
N LEU A 35 -3.97 -11.77 4.01
CA LEU A 35 -2.87 -12.37 3.25
C LEU A 35 -1.55 -12.37 4.04
N GLN A 36 -1.19 -11.27 4.69
CA GLN A 36 0.05 -11.18 5.49
C GLN A 36 0.08 -12.19 6.64
N GLN A 37 -1.06 -12.50 7.26
CA GLN A 37 -1.16 -13.53 8.30
C GLN A 37 -0.78 -14.94 7.78
N ARG A 38 -0.79 -15.15 6.45
CA ARG A 38 -0.36 -16.40 5.79
C ARG A 38 1.15 -16.52 5.64
N ILE A 39 1.90 -15.42 5.77
CA ILE A 39 3.38 -15.41 5.72
C ILE A 39 3.90 -15.69 7.13
N HIS A 40 3.63 -16.92 7.61
CA HIS A 40 3.94 -17.36 8.97
C HIS A 40 4.82 -18.61 8.97
N PRO A 41 5.85 -18.70 9.84
CA PRO A 41 6.74 -19.87 9.88
C PRO A 41 6.03 -21.19 10.25
N ALA A 42 5.02 -21.12 11.11
CA ALA A 42 4.29 -22.30 11.56
C ALA A 42 3.35 -22.86 10.48
N SER A 43 3.70 -24.04 9.95
CA SER A 43 2.93 -24.77 8.92
C SER A 43 1.49 -25.06 9.34
N SER A 44 1.24 -25.42 10.61
CA SER A 44 -0.11 -25.70 11.13
C SER A 44 -1.04 -24.50 11.01
N ARG A 45 -0.54 -23.29 11.29
CA ARG A 45 -1.30 -22.04 11.14
C ARG A 45 -1.59 -21.77 9.66
N VAL A 46 -0.61 -21.96 8.79
CA VAL A 46 -0.78 -21.78 7.34
C VAL A 46 -1.83 -22.74 6.77
N THR A 47 -1.83 -24.01 7.18
CA THR A 47 -2.81 -25.03 6.77
C THR A 47 -4.21 -24.76 7.30
N ARG A 48 -4.33 -24.21 8.51
CA ARG A 48 -5.64 -23.80 9.04
C ARG A 48 -6.19 -22.60 8.26
N LEU A 49 -5.39 -21.53 8.13
CA LEU A 49 -5.80 -20.32 7.42
C LEU A 49 -6.01 -20.54 5.92
N SER A 50 -5.39 -21.56 5.29
CA SER A 50 -5.68 -21.93 3.90
C SER A 50 -7.09 -22.44 3.67
N ARG A 51 -7.75 -22.94 4.73
CA ARG A 51 -9.13 -23.43 4.68
C ARG A 51 -10.13 -22.35 5.05
N GLU A 52 -9.76 -21.48 6.00
CA GLU A 52 -10.63 -20.40 6.49
C GLU A 52 -10.67 -19.20 5.53
N THR A 53 -9.52 -18.80 5.00
CA THR A 53 -9.36 -17.65 4.10
C THR A 53 -8.46 -18.07 2.94
N PRO A 54 -8.99 -18.86 1.99
CA PRO A 54 -8.22 -19.37 0.86
C PRO A 54 -7.72 -18.22 -0.03
N ALA A 55 -6.47 -18.33 -0.48
CA ALA A 55 -5.93 -17.37 -1.44
C ALA A 55 -6.38 -17.68 -2.87
N THR A 56 -6.29 -16.68 -3.73
CA THR A 56 -6.56 -16.70 -5.16
C THR A 56 -5.32 -16.27 -5.91
N PHE A 57 -5.04 -16.89 -7.06
CA PHE A 57 -3.93 -16.51 -7.94
C PHE A 57 -4.50 -15.86 -9.21
N ILE A 58 -4.04 -14.64 -9.51
CA ILE A 58 -4.45 -13.88 -10.68
C ILE A 58 -3.23 -13.67 -11.58
N ALA A 59 -3.18 -14.38 -12.70
CA ALA A 59 -2.05 -14.34 -13.62
C ALA A 59 -2.11 -13.13 -14.57
N PHE A 60 -0.96 -12.54 -14.92
CA PHE A 60 -0.89 -11.40 -15.83
C PHE A 60 0.23 -11.44 -16.88
N ASP A 61 1.18 -12.40 -16.81
CA ASP A 61 2.19 -12.62 -17.86
C ASP A 61 2.62 -14.11 -17.92
N LEU A 62 3.12 -14.56 -19.07
CA LEU A 62 3.72 -15.89 -19.26
C LEU A 62 5.13 -15.72 -19.81
N LEU A 63 6.13 -16.13 -19.04
CA LEU A 63 7.54 -15.93 -19.35
C LEU A 63 8.18 -17.16 -19.98
N ALA A 64 7.66 -18.35 -19.73
CA ALA A 64 8.13 -19.59 -20.35
C ALA A 64 7.04 -20.67 -20.39
N SER A 65 7.10 -21.55 -21.39
CA SER A 65 6.28 -22.76 -21.47
C SER A 65 7.04 -23.88 -22.18
N GLY A 66 7.03 -25.08 -21.59
CA GLY A 66 7.85 -26.20 -22.05
C GLY A 66 9.34 -25.86 -21.93
N GLU A 67 10.04 -25.90 -23.06
CA GLU A 67 11.46 -25.56 -23.19
C GLU A 67 11.68 -24.12 -23.69
N GLU A 68 10.62 -23.41 -24.09
CA GLU A 68 10.76 -22.08 -24.70
C GLU A 68 10.69 -20.95 -23.67
N ASP A 69 11.67 -20.06 -23.73
CA ASP A 69 11.72 -18.80 -23.00
C ASP A 69 11.12 -17.68 -23.86
N TYR A 70 10.09 -17.03 -23.34
CA TYR A 70 9.37 -15.94 -23.97
C TYR A 70 9.74 -14.55 -23.42
N SER A 71 10.64 -14.45 -22.45
CA SER A 71 11.01 -13.17 -21.81
C SER A 71 11.46 -12.09 -22.79
N THR A 72 12.12 -12.48 -23.89
CA THR A 72 12.58 -11.56 -24.94
C THR A 72 11.53 -11.26 -26.02
N ARG A 73 10.33 -11.88 -25.95
CA ARG A 73 9.23 -11.62 -26.87
C ARG A 73 8.42 -10.40 -26.44
N PRO A 74 7.73 -9.71 -27.37
CA PRO A 74 6.74 -8.68 -27.06
C PRO A 74 5.68 -9.13 -26.06
N PHE A 75 5.26 -8.24 -25.16
CA PHE A 75 4.20 -8.49 -24.18
C PHE A 75 2.91 -8.98 -24.82
N ALA A 76 2.52 -8.45 -25.99
CA ALA A 76 1.33 -8.91 -26.70
C ALA A 76 1.35 -10.42 -27.01
N GLN A 77 2.52 -10.97 -27.37
CA GLN A 77 2.69 -12.40 -27.65
C GLN A 77 2.61 -13.22 -26.37
N ARG A 78 3.32 -12.78 -25.32
CA ARG A 78 3.30 -13.45 -24.00
C ARG A 78 1.89 -13.48 -23.40
N ARG A 79 1.15 -12.37 -23.53
CA ARG A 79 -0.23 -12.24 -23.07
C ARG A 79 -1.17 -13.20 -23.81
N ALA A 80 -1.06 -13.28 -25.14
CA ALA A 80 -1.88 -14.21 -25.93
C ALA A 80 -1.60 -15.68 -25.56
N LEU A 81 -0.34 -16.03 -25.29
CA LEU A 81 0.02 -17.37 -24.82
C LEU A 81 -0.54 -17.66 -23.43
N LEU A 82 -0.53 -16.68 -22.52
CA LEU A 82 -1.15 -16.81 -21.20
C LEU A 82 -2.66 -17.03 -21.31
N GLU A 83 -3.34 -16.26 -22.14
CA GLU A 83 -4.78 -16.41 -22.42
C GLU A 83 -5.10 -17.83 -22.90
N GLN A 84 -4.33 -18.35 -23.85
CA GLN A 84 -4.48 -19.72 -24.34
C GLN A 84 -4.24 -20.77 -23.26
N ALA A 85 -3.21 -20.56 -22.42
CA ALA A 85 -2.89 -21.48 -21.32
C ALA A 85 -4.00 -21.53 -20.26
N LEU A 86 -4.75 -20.45 -20.07
CA LEU A 86 -5.76 -20.31 -19.02
C LEU A 86 -7.21 -20.48 -19.50
N VAL A 87 -7.46 -20.82 -20.77
CA VAL A 87 -8.84 -21.04 -21.30
C VAL A 87 -9.67 -22.01 -20.46
N LYS A 88 -9.05 -23.02 -19.85
CA LYS A 88 -9.73 -24.03 -19.03
C LYS A 88 -9.53 -23.83 -17.53
N ALA A 89 -8.91 -22.74 -17.14
CA ALA A 89 -8.64 -22.45 -15.74
C ALA A 89 -9.96 -22.31 -14.97
N ARG A 90 -9.91 -22.73 -13.71
CA ARG A 90 -11.03 -22.69 -12.78
C ARG A 90 -10.59 -22.00 -11.50
N PRO A 91 -11.54 -21.46 -10.72
CA PRO A 91 -11.26 -20.95 -9.39
C PRO A 91 -10.40 -21.94 -8.57
N PRO A 92 -9.39 -21.47 -7.82
CA PRO A 92 -9.07 -20.06 -7.55
C PRO A 92 -7.95 -19.50 -8.45
N VAL A 93 -7.79 -19.98 -9.68
CA VAL A 93 -6.85 -19.41 -10.67
C VAL A 93 -7.63 -18.60 -11.69
N TYR A 94 -7.25 -17.35 -11.87
CA TYR A 94 -7.87 -16.42 -12.81
C TYR A 94 -6.81 -15.75 -13.68
N LEU A 95 -7.25 -15.28 -14.83
CA LEU A 95 -6.50 -14.38 -15.67
C LEU A 95 -6.88 -12.94 -15.32
N THR A 96 -5.90 -12.03 -15.33
CA THR A 96 -6.15 -10.61 -15.11
C THR A 96 -6.85 -10.02 -16.33
N PRO A 97 -7.94 -9.23 -16.18
CA PRO A 97 -8.52 -8.48 -17.29
C PRO A 97 -7.49 -7.56 -17.95
N ALA A 98 -7.51 -7.48 -19.28
CA ALA A 98 -6.64 -6.60 -20.06
C ALA A 98 -7.42 -5.96 -21.21
N THR A 99 -7.10 -4.71 -21.54
CA THR A 99 -7.74 -3.97 -22.64
C THR A 99 -6.74 -3.08 -23.36
N THR A 100 -6.95 -2.87 -24.66
CA THR A 100 -6.30 -1.82 -25.44
C THR A 100 -7.21 -0.60 -25.66
N ASP A 101 -8.47 -0.67 -25.23
CA ASP A 101 -9.40 0.46 -25.23
C ASP A 101 -9.12 1.38 -24.05
N HIS A 102 -8.64 2.58 -24.34
CA HIS A 102 -8.34 3.61 -23.36
C HIS A 102 -9.55 3.96 -22.48
N ARG A 103 -10.73 4.08 -23.07
CA ARG A 103 -11.94 4.48 -22.33
C ARG A 103 -12.36 3.40 -21.34
N LEU A 104 -12.20 2.13 -21.72
CA LEU A 104 -12.45 1.02 -20.81
C LEU A 104 -11.40 0.98 -19.68
N ALA A 105 -10.13 1.27 -19.99
CA ALA A 105 -9.08 1.36 -18.98
C ALA A 105 -9.33 2.52 -17.98
N GLU A 106 -9.81 3.68 -18.45
CA GLU A 106 -10.23 4.79 -17.58
C GLU A 106 -11.40 4.38 -16.67
N GLN A 107 -12.40 3.67 -17.23
CA GLN A 107 -13.50 3.14 -16.43
C GLN A 107 -13.02 2.17 -15.36
N TRP A 108 -12.08 1.27 -15.68
CA TRP A 108 -11.48 0.38 -14.68
C TRP A 108 -10.73 1.16 -13.62
N PHE A 109 -9.95 2.18 -14.00
CA PHE A 109 -9.22 3.02 -13.08
C PHE A 109 -10.16 3.70 -12.07
N GLU A 110 -11.26 4.29 -12.52
CA GLU A 110 -12.24 4.95 -11.65
C GLU A 110 -13.06 3.97 -10.80
N GLN A 111 -13.52 2.84 -11.37
CA GLN A 111 -14.50 1.97 -10.72
C GLN A 111 -13.87 0.94 -9.77
N PHE A 112 -12.68 0.43 -10.11
CA PHE A 112 -12.11 -0.71 -9.38
C PHE A 112 -11.43 -0.32 -8.07
N GLU A 113 -11.20 0.97 -7.85
CA GLU A 113 -10.69 1.49 -6.58
C GLU A 113 -11.55 1.02 -5.39
N GLY A 114 -12.88 0.98 -5.57
CA GLY A 114 -13.85 0.52 -4.59
C GLY A 114 -13.72 -0.94 -4.13
N ALA A 115 -13.09 -1.78 -4.94
CA ALA A 115 -12.86 -3.20 -4.69
C ALA A 115 -11.53 -3.47 -3.96
N GLY A 116 -10.75 -2.41 -3.67
CA GLY A 116 -9.43 -2.50 -3.03
C GLY A 116 -8.28 -2.64 -4.04
N LEU A 117 -8.48 -2.22 -5.30
CA LEU A 117 -7.44 -2.20 -6.32
C LEU A 117 -6.85 -0.78 -6.40
N ASP A 118 -5.52 -0.65 -6.29
CA ASP A 118 -4.82 0.64 -6.26
C ASP A 118 -4.86 1.43 -7.58
N GLY A 119 -5.26 0.78 -8.69
CA GLY A 119 -5.27 1.37 -10.03
C GLY A 119 -5.00 0.32 -11.11
N VAL A 120 -4.39 0.77 -12.23
CA VAL A 120 -4.12 -0.06 -13.41
C VAL A 120 -2.63 -0.13 -13.73
N VAL A 121 -2.21 -1.20 -14.41
CA VAL A 121 -0.84 -1.34 -14.91
C VAL A 121 -0.84 -1.25 -16.42
N ALA A 122 -0.20 -0.20 -16.96
CA ALA A 122 0.01 -0.07 -18.40
C ALA A 122 1.36 -0.70 -18.79
N LYS A 123 1.32 -1.57 -19.80
CA LYS A 123 2.49 -2.29 -20.33
C LYS A 123 2.62 -2.00 -21.84
N PRO A 124 3.80 -1.57 -22.33
CA PRO A 124 4.02 -1.45 -23.77
C PRO A 124 3.84 -2.81 -24.47
N LEU A 125 3.02 -2.87 -25.52
CA LEU A 125 2.71 -4.13 -26.23
C LEU A 125 3.95 -4.78 -26.85
N GLU A 126 4.88 -3.95 -27.36
CA GLU A 126 6.15 -4.38 -27.94
C GLU A 126 7.27 -4.55 -26.89
N GLY A 127 6.97 -4.30 -25.61
CA GLY A 127 7.93 -4.39 -24.52
C GLY A 127 8.30 -5.85 -24.20
N THR A 128 9.59 -6.11 -24.04
CA THR A 128 10.08 -7.39 -23.51
C THR A 128 9.95 -7.42 -21.99
N TYR A 129 10.13 -8.60 -21.39
CA TYR A 129 10.24 -8.73 -19.95
C TYR A 129 11.68 -8.35 -19.54
N GLU A 130 11.82 -7.29 -18.75
CA GLU A 130 13.12 -6.79 -18.30
C GLU A 130 13.26 -6.94 -16.77
N PRO A 131 13.94 -7.99 -16.29
CA PRO A 131 14.18 -8.17 -14.87
C PRO A 131 14.86 -6.95 -14.24
N ASP A 132 14.44 -6.62 -13.02
CA ASP A 132 15.00 -5.53 -12.20
C ASP A 132 14.93 -4.12 -12.82
N LYS A 133 14.11 -3.93 -13.86
CA LYS A 133 13.88 -2.63 -14.50
C LYS A 133 12.43 -2.18 -14.42
N ARG A 134 12.24 -0.86 -14.34
CA ARG A 134 10.92 -0.22 -14.32
C ARG A 134 10.48 0.09 -15.75
N VAL A 135 9.95 -0.92 -16.44
CA VAL A 135 9.46 -0.80 -17.84
C VAL A 135 7.93 -0.82 -17.97
N MET A 136 7.23 -1.14 -16.89
CA MET A 136 5.77 -1.04 -16.77
C MET A 136 5.37 0.19 -15.95
N PHE A 137 4.23 0.77 -16.28
CA PHE A 137 3.72 1.97 -15.64
C PHE A 137 2.57 1.60 -14.69
N LYS A 138 2.76 1.88 -13.40
CA LYS A 138 1.70 1.76 -12.41
C LYS A 138 0.95 3.08 -12.36
N ILE A 139 -0.29 3.09 -12.83
CA ILE A 139 -1.17 4.26 -12.81
C ILE A 139 -2.08 4.06 -11.61
N LYS A 140 -1.85 4.84 -10.56
CA LYS A 140 -2.56 4.77 -9.28
C LYS A 140 -3.30 6.08 -9.03
N HIS A 141 -4.36 6.01 -8.24
CA HIS A 141 -4.98 7.21 -7.69
C HIS A 141 -3.98 7.93 -6.79
N GLU A 142 -3.78 9.21 -7.06
CA GLU A 142 -2.95 10.08 -6.25
C GLU A 142 -3.87 10.91 -5.37
N ARG A 143 -3.80 10.67 -4.06
CA ARG A 143 -4.60 11.39 -3.08
C ARG A 143 -3.70 12.28 -2.26
N THR A 144 -4.15 13.49 -1.98
CA THR A 144 -3.45 14.40 -1.07
C THR A 144 -4.30 14.71 0.15
N ALA A 145 -3.63 14.92 1.27
CA ALA A 145 -4.22 15.45 2.49
C ALA A 145 -3.33 16.56 3.03
N ASP A 146 -3.95 17.62 3.50
CA ASP A 146 -3.34 18.65 4.33
C ASP A 146 -3.30 18.12 5.78
N CYS A 147 -2.09 17.87 6.30
CA CYS A 147 -1.86 17.34 7.64
C CYS A 147 -1.10 18.34 8.51
N VAL A 148 -1.42 18.34 9.80
CA VAL A 148 -0.67 19.10 10.80
C VAL A 148 0.60 18.34 11.17
N VAL A 149 1.73 19.04 11.24
CA VAL A 149 2.99 18.51 11.78
C VAL A 149 3.05 18.84 13.27
N ALA A 150 2.99 17.81 14.11
CA ALA A 150 3.02 17.94 15.57
C ALA A 150 4.22 17.24 16.22
N GLY A 151 5.19 16.79 15.43
CA GLY A 151 6.43 16.26 15.98
C GLY A 151 7.40 15.82 14.92
N TYR A 152 8.63 15.52 15.34
CA TYR A 152 9.60 14.83 14.50
C TYR A 152 10.44 13.83 15.27
N ARG A 153 11.00 12.86 14.55
CA ARG A 153 12.08 11.99 15.03
C ARG A 153 13.37 12.35 14.31
N VAL A 154 14.48 12.34 15.04
CA VAL A 154 15.82 12.51 14.47
C VAL A 154 16.21 11.29 13.64
N HIS A 155 17.12 11.48 12.71
CA HIS A 155 17.64 10.40 11.89
C HIS A 155 18.54 9.51 12.75
N VAL A 156 18.44 8.19 12.57
CA VAL A 156 19.19 7.17 13.34
C VAL A 156 20.70 7.44 13.39
N THR A 157 21.27 8.03 12.34
CA THR A 157 22.71 8.28 12.24
C THR A 157 23.10 9.75 12.43
N ASP A 158 22.15 10.65 12.60
CA ASP A 158 22.42 12.10 12.67
C ASP A 158 21.31 12.80 13.48
N ALA A 159 21.67 13.26 14.69
CA ALA A 159 20.77 13.92 15.62
C ALA A 159 20.30 15.30 15.13
N GLU A 160 21.02 15.92 14.19
CA GLU A 160 20.67 17.21 13.59
C GLU A 160 20.01 17.06 12.21
N SER A 161 19.50 15.87 11.92
CA SER A 161 18.75 15.57 10.71
C SER A 161 17.38 15.01 11.06
N ILE A 162 16.35 15.44 10.33
CA ILE A 162 15.02 14.84 10.45
C ILE A 162 15.04 13.41 9.87
N GLY A 163 14.68 12.44 10.71
CA GLY A 163 14.38 11.07 10.33
C GLY A 163 12.95 10.93 9.79
N SER A 164 11.98 11.46 10.53
CA SER A 164 10.58 11.50 10.12
C SER A 164 9.79 12.66 10.72
N LEU A 165 8.80 13.18 9.99
CA LEU A 165 7.79 14.11 10.51
C LEU A 165 6.52 13.35 10.91
N LEU A 166 5.94 13.66 12.06
CA LEU A 166 4.70 13.06 12.55
C LEU A 166 3.50 13.90 12.12
N LEU A 167 2.51 13.23 11.54
CA LEU A 167 1.33 13.85 10.93
C LEU A 167 0.09 13.65 11.79
N GLY A 168 -0.76 14.66 11.84
CA GLY A 168 -2.07 14.60 12.49
C GLY A 168 -3.20 15.26 11.71
N LEU A 169 -4.41 14.78 11.98
CA LEU A 169 -5.69 15.35 11.52
C LEU A 169 -6.62 15.57 12.73
N TYR A 170 -7.40 16.64 12.69
CA TYR A 170 -8.40 16.93 13.70
C TYR A 170 -9.67 16.10 13.47
N THR A 171 -10.24 15.59 14.56
CA THR A 171 -11.60 15.03 14.58
C THR A 171 -12.63 16.16 14.72
N ASP A 172 -13.90 15.83 14.51
CA ASP A 172 -15.03 16.76 14.73
C ASP A 172 -15.12 17.24 16.19
N ALA A 173 -14.60 16.43 17.13
CA ALA A 173 -14.48 16.79 18.54
C ALA A 173 -13.31 17.76 18.83
N GLY A 174 -12.49 18.09 17.82
CA GLY A 174 -11.35 19.00 17.94
C GLY A 174 -10.08 18.33 18.48
N GLU A 175 -10.02 17.00 18.49
CA GLU A 175 -8.84 16.23 18.93
C GLU A 175 -7.87 15.99 17.77
N LEU A 176 -6.58 16.24 17.98
CA LEU A 176 -5.56 15.99 16.96
C LEU A 176 -5.12 14.51 17.01
N MET A 177 -5.58 13.71 16.05
CA MET A 177 -5.24 12.30 15.95
C MET A 177 -4.01 12.08 15.08
N SER A 178 -3.08 11.21 15.51
CA SER A 178 -1.91 10.89 14.71
C SER A 178 -2.28 9.96 13.54
N VAL A 179 -2.04 10.42 12.31
CA VAL A 179 -2.46 9.71 11.09
C VAL A 179 -1.30 9.05 10.33
N GLY A 180 -0.05 9.30 10.71
CA GLY A 180 1.08 8.68 10.05
C GLY A 180 2.35 9.51 10.14
N VAL A 181 3.30 9.24 9.24
CA VAL A 181 4.58 9.95 9.19
C VAL A 181 5.02 10.19 7.74
N ILE A 182 5.90 11.17 7.56
CA ILE A 182 6.75 11.32 6.38
C ILE A 182 8.16 10.87 6.75
N GLY A 183 8.77 9.94 6.01
CA GLY A 183 10.07 9.33 6.36
C GLY A 183 11.16 9.45 5.30
N ALA A 184 10.82 9.86 4.08
CA ALA A 184 11.74 9.90 2.95
C ALA A 184 12.04 11.35 2.55
N PHE A 185 13.29 11.77 2.79
CA PHE A 185 13.81 13.07 2.38
C PHE A 185 15.24 12.92 1.85
N PRO A 186 15.66 13.73 0.85
CA PRO A 186 17.06 13.89 0.49
C PRO A 186 17.90 14.32 1.71
N ALA A 187 19.17 13.90 1.78
CA ALA A 187 20.02 14.11 2.96
C ALA A 187 20.17 15.61 3.32
N ALA A 188 20.39 16.48 2.33
CA ALA A 188 20.44 17.93 2.54
C ALA A 188 19.14 18.46 3.15
N ARG A 189 17.99 18.03 2.61
CA ARG A 189 16.67 18.47 3.08
C ARG A 189 16.39 18.06 4.53
N ARG A 190 16.91 16.93 4.99
CA ARG A 190 16.76 16.49 6.40
C ARG A 190 17.37 17.48 7.38
N ARG A 191 18.52 18.07 7.06
CA ARG A 191 19.20 19.08 7.89
C ARG A 191 18.50 20.43 7.84
N GLU A 192 18.10 20.85 6.65
CA GLU A 192 17.31 22.08 6.48
C GLU A 192 16.03 22.04 7.31
N LEU A 193 15.27 20.94 7.21
CA LEU A 193 14.05 20.74 7.99
C LEU A 193 14.32 20.74 9.49
N PHE A 194 15.44 20.17 9.94
CA PHE A 194 15.79 20.15 11.36
C PHE A 194 15.93 21.58 11.89
N VAL A 195 16.67 22.43 11.17
CA VAL A 195 16.86 23.85 11.52
C VAL A 195 15.53 24.62 11.44
N GLU A 196 14.76 24.45 10.36
CA GLU A 196 13.46 25.12 10.15
C GLU A 196 12.47 24.87 11.30
N LEU A 197 12.45 23.66 11.85
CA LEU A 197 11.47 23.23 12.85
C LEU A 197 11.88 23.57 14.30
N GLN A 198 13.12 23.99 14.57
CA GLN A 198 13.56 24.30 15.93
C GLN A 198 12.71 25.40 16.60
N ALA A 199 12.26 26.38 15.83
CA ALA A 199 11.40 27.45 16.35
C ALA A 199 10.04 26.95 16.87
N LEU A 200 9.61 25.76 16.44
CA LEU A 200 8.32 25.15 16.80
C LEU A 200 8.44 24.12 17.91
N VAL A 201 9.66 23.75 18.33
CA VAL A 201 9.87 22.79 19.41
C VAL A 201 9.18 23.27 20.68
N THR A 202 8.51 22.35 21.38
CA THR A 202 7.78 22.61 22.61
C THR A 202 7.98 21.47 23.62
N THR A 203 7.26 21.48 24.74
CA THR A 203 7.21 20.38 25.70
C THR A 203 5.91 19.60 25.54
N PHE A 204 5.81 18.45 26.20
CA PHE A 204 4.58 17.67 26.18
C PHE A 204 3.46 18.22 27.08
N ASP A 205 3.74 19.22 27.93
CA ASP A 205 2.80 19.66 28.97
C ASP A 205 1.48 20.20 28.39
N ASP A 206 1.54 20.90 27.25
CA ASP A 206 0.37 21.42 26.51
C ASP A 206 0.23 20.78 25.11
N HIS A 207 0.93 19.68 24.85
CA HIS A 207 0.96 19.06 23.53
C HIS A 207 -0.25 18.13 23.32
N PRO A 208 -0.93 18.15 22.15
CA PRO A 208 -2.08 17.27 21.89
C PRO A 208 -1.75 15.77 21.99
N TRP A 209 -0.47 15.41 21.87
CA TRP A 209 0.03 14.05 22.04
C TRP A 209 0.81 13.85 23.33
N ALA A 210 0.42 14.51 24.41
CA ALA A 210 1.02 14.32 25.75
C ALA A 210 1.01 12.85 26.22
N TRP A 211 0.07 12.04 25.72
CA TRP A 211 0.01 10.59 25.97
C TRP A 211 1.33 9.86 25.62
N ALA A 212 2.10 10.37 24.66
CA ALA A 212 3.38 9.77 24.28
C ALA A 212 4.42 9.80 25.41
N ARG A 213 4.29 10.73 26.37
CA ARG A 213 5.14 10.82 27.57
C ARG A 213 4.84 9.69 28.57
N GLU A 214 3.59 9.25 28.67
CA GLU A 214 3.20 8.14 29.54
C GLU A 214 3.66 6.79 28.97
N GLU A 215 3.69 6.67 27.64
CA GLU A 215 4.16 5.47 26.92
C GLU A 215 5.69 5.27 26.98
N GLU A 216 6.49 6.30 27.28
CA GLU A 216 7.94 6.16 27.56
C GLU A 216 8.21 5.25 28.77
N GLY A 217 7.27 5.15 29.72
CA GLY A 217 7.42 4.38 30.95
C GLY A 217 6.72 3.00 30.98
N THR A 218 5.75 2.74 30.10
CA THR A 218 4.87 1.55 30.20
C THR A 218 4.63 0.86 28.87
N ARG A 219 5.67 0.26 28.27
CA ARG A 219 5.45 -0.74 27.22
C ARG A 219 4.92 -2.04 27.82
N THR A 220 3.60 -2.17 27.89
CA THR A 220 2.95 -3.49 27.92
C THR A 220 2.60 -3.94 26.49
N PRO A 221 2.54 -5.26 26.21
CA PRO A 221 2.56 -5.80 24.84
C PRO A 221 1.34 -5.52 23.93
N ARG A 222 0.41 -4.62 24.28
CA ARG A 222 -0.86 -4.44 23.55
C ARG A 222 -0.84 -3.39 22.44
N THR A 223 0.09 -2.43 22.43
CA THR A 223 0.18 -1.39 21.37
C THR A 223 1.13 -1.74 20.22
N ALA A 224 1.78 -2.91 20.26
CA ALA A 224 2.65 -3.41 19.20
C ALA A 224 1.91 -4.28 18.14
N GLU A 225 0.57 -4.40 18.22
CA GLU A 225 -0.20 -5.33 17.39
C GLU A 225 -0.25 -4.96 15.89
N GLY A 226 0.00 -3.70 15.52
CA GLY A 226 -0.11 -3.25 14.11
C GLY A 226 1.15 -3.36 13.25
N SER A 227 2.34 -3.60 13.82
CA SER A 227 3.55 -3.74 13.00
C SER A 227 4.59 -4.63 13.65
N ARG A 228 4.71 -5.85 13.11
CA ARG A 228 5.76 -6.82 13.44
C ARG A 228 7.19 -6.24 13.27
N TRP A 229 7.32 -5.14 12.53
CA TRP A 229 8.56 -4.41 12.25
C TRP A 229 8.90 -3.29 13.24
N ALA A 230 8.03 -3.03 14.23
CA ALA A 230 8.21 -1.99 15.25
C ALA A 230 8.52 -2.52 16.66
N VAL A 231 8.57 -3.85 16.83
CA VAL A 231 8.92 -4.48 18.12
C VAL A 231 10.33 -4.05 18.52
N GLY A 232 10.45 -3.39 19.67
CA GLY A 232 11.74 -2.94 20.24
C GLY A 232 12.27 -1.59 19.72
N LYS A 233 11.54 -0.87 18.85
CA LYS A 233 11.95 0.47 18.40
C LYS A 233 11.59 1.53 19.43
N ASP A 234 12.52 2.42 19.74
CA ASP A 234 12.20 3.68 20.43
C ASP A 234 11.25 4.50 19.55
N LEU A 235 10.11 4.89 20.12
CA LEU A 235 9.07 5.65 19.44
C LEU A 235 9.02 7.11 19.92
N SER A 236 9.92 7.50 20.84
CA SER A 236 10.10 8.86 21.30
C SER A 236 10.24 9.83 20.13
N PHE A 237 9.80 11.07 20.34
CA PHE A 237 9.87 12.12 19.34
C PHE A 237 9.98 13.49 20.00
N THR A 238 10.50 14.46 19.27
CA THR A 238 10.52 15.87 19.68
C THR A 238 9.16 16.49 19.35
N PRO A 239 8.37 16.94 20.34
CA PRO A 239 7.07 17.54 20.08
C PRO A 239 7.23 18.93 19.45
N LEU A 240 6.33 19.24 18.53
CA LEU A 240 6.26 20.53 17.85
C LEU A 240 4.91 21.17 18.14
N ARG A 241 4.87 22.49 18.30
CA ARG A 241 3.60 23.21 18.33
C ARG A 241 2.83 22.91 17.03
N PRO A 242 1.55 22.52 17.09
CA PRO A 242 0.76 22.06 15.94
C PRO A 242 0.30 23.23 15.06
N GLU A 243 1.26 24.02 14.58
CA GLU A 243 1.07 25.27 13.84
C GLU A 243 1.40 25.12 12.35
N ARG A 244 2.15 24.08 11.96
CA ARG A 244 2.55 23.85 10.58
C ARG A 244 1.67 22.84 9.89
N VAL A 245 1.21 23.20 8.69
CA VAL A 245 0.46 22.31 7.80
C VAL A 245 1.31 21.95 6.60
N VAL A 246 1.29 20.66 6.25
CA VAL A 246 1.97 20.08 5.09
C VAL A 246 0.95 19.34 4.24
N GLU A 247 0.99 19.57 2.94
CA GLU A 247 0.29 18.72 1.98
C GLU A 247 1.12 17.45 1.75
N VAL A 248 0.48 16.30 1.93
CA VAL A 248 1.12 14.99 1.75
C VAL A 248 0.36 14.16 0.75
N ARG A 249 1.08 13.36 -0.03
CA ARG A 249 0.48 12.26 -0.80
C ARG A 249 0.38 11.01 0.05
N TYR A 250 -0.77 10.35 0.00
CA TYR A 250 -1.01 9.08 0.66
C TYR A 250 -1.69 8.10 -0.32
N GLU A 251 -1.46 6.80 -0.14
CA GLU A 251 -2.06 5.79 -1.02
C GLU A 251 -3.42 5.31 -0.47
N HIS A 252 -3.44 4.80 0.77
CA HIS A 252 -4.65 4.24 1.37
C HIS A 252 -4.71 4.48 2.88
N MET A 253 -5.94 4.50 3.41
CA MET A 253 -6.20 4.49 4.85
C MET A 253 -6.25 3.04 5.36
N GLU A 254 -5.77 2.84 6.59
CA GLU A 254 -5.90 1.63 7.39
C GLU A 254 -6.55 2.05 8.72
N GLY A 255 -7.84 1.80 8.84
CA GLY A 255 -8.66 2.40 9.90
C GLY A 255 -8.62 3.94 9.84
N ILE A 256 -8.03 4.57 10.85
CA ILE A 256 -7.94 6.03 10.99
C ILE A 256 -6.55 6.60 10.60
N ARG A 257 -5.64 5.79 10.03
CA ARG A 257 -4.27 6.22 9.70
C ARG A 257 -3.90 5.89 8.26
N PHE A 258 -2.86 6.51 7.73
CA PHE A 258 -2.24 6.11 6.48
C PHE A 258 -1.56 4.74 6.64
N ARG A 259 -1.85 3.83 5.72
CA ARG A 259 -1.24 2.49 5.67
C ARG A 259 0.27 2.53 5.42
N HIS A 260 0.70 3.50 4.62
CA HIS A 260 2.10 3.69 4.23
C HIS A 260 2.58 5.09 4.61
N THR A 261 3.91 5.23 4.70
CA THR A 261 4.56 6.52 4.91
C THR A 261 4.11 7.49 3.83
N ALA A 262 3.55 8.63 4.25
CA ALA A 262 3.12 9.67 3.33
C ALA A 262 4.31 10.38 2.69
N GLN A 263 4.11 10.98 1.52
CA GLN A 263 5.16 11.70 0.80
C GLN A 263 4.94 13.20 0.91
N PHE A 264 5.99 13.93 1.30
CA PHE A 264 5.97 15.39 1.33
C PHE A 264 5.68 15.95 -0.08
N VAL A 265 4.68 16.83 -0.19
CA VAL A 265 4.43 17.61 -1.41
C VAL A 265 4.97 19.02 -1.21
N ARG A 266 4.35 19.77 -0.28
CA ARG A 266 4.70 21.16 0.01
C ARG A 266 4.15 21.62 1.35
N TRP A 267 4.74 22.67 1.90
CA TRP A 267 4.15 23.40 3.02
C TRP A 267 2.89 24.16 2.59
N ARG A 268 1.91 24.24 3.51
CA ARG A 268 0.64 24.95 3.31
C ARG A 268 0.51 26.10 4.32
N PRO A 269 1.27 27.20 4.15
CA PRO A 269 1.14 28.37 5.03
C PRO A 269 -0.23 29.06 4.91
N ASP A 270 -0.96 28.75 3.84
CA ASP A 270 -2.32 29.20 3.54
C ASP A 270 -3.41 28.41 4.27
N ARG A 271 -3.05 27.33 5.00
CA ARG A 271 -4.00 26.49 5.73
C ARG A 271 -3.92 26.70 7.23
N GLU A 272 -5.09 26.82 7.84
CA GLU A 272 -5.23 26.77 9.29
C GLU A 272 -5.08 25.32 9.79
N PRO A 273 -4.26 25.04 10.82
CA PRO A 273 -4.11 23.69 11.34
C PRO A 273 -5.43 23.03 11.72
N ARG A 274 -6.37 23.77 12.34
CA ARG A 274 -7.67 23.25 12.77
C ARG A 274 -8.60 22.86 11.62
N SER A 275 -8.38 23.38 10.41
CA SER A 275 -9.17 22.98 9.23
C SER A 275 -8.71 21.64 8.62
N CYS A 276 -7.61 21.06 9.11
CA CYS A 276 -7.08 19.79 8.62
C CYS A 276 -7.83 18.62 9.27
N THR A 277 -9.01 18.26 8.76
CA THR A 277 -9.91 17.24 9.33
C THR A 277 -9.94 15.96 8.49
N TYR A 278 -10.66 14.93 8.94
CA TYR A 278 -10.86 13.69 8.16
C TYR A 278 -11.80 13.86 6.95
N GLU A 279 -12.61 14.93 6.90
CA GLU A 279 -13.54 15.18 5.80
C GLU A 279 -12.84 15.39 4.44
N GLN A 280 -11.57 15.78 4.47
CA GLN A 280 -10.77 15.94 3.25
C GLN A 280 -10.36 14.60 2.63
N LEU A 281 -10.45 13.50 3.37
CA LEU A 281 -10.00 12.20 2.92
C LEU A 281 -11.05 11.60 1.98
N GLU A 282 -10.64 11.30 0.76
CA GLU A 282 -11.52 10.66 -0.21
C GLU A 282 -11.82 9.20 0.20
N GLU A 283 -13.10 8.85 0.33
CA GLU A 283 -13.55 7.46 0.45
C GLU A 283 -13.94 6.93 -0.94
N PRO A 284 -13.29 5.86 -1.46
CA PRO A 284 -13.64 5.31 -2.76
C PRO A 284 -15.05 4.68 -2.74
N VAL A 285 -15.81 4.93 -3.82
CA VAL A 285 -17.15 4.35 -4.02
C VAL A 285 -17.04 2.83 -4.11
N LYS A 286 -17.88 2.10 -3.36
CA LYS A 286 -17.78 0.64 -3.21
C LYS A 286 -18.05 -0.10 -4.53
N TYR A 287 -17.20 -1.07 -4.89
CA TYR A 287 -17.34 -1.92 -6.09
C TYR A 287 -17.13 -3.41 -5.74
N ASP A 288 -17.77 -4.33 -6.48
CA ASP A 288 -17.71 -5.78 -6.23
C ASP A 288 -16.56 -6.44 -7.01
N LEU A 289 -15.61 -7.06 -6.30
CA LEU A 289 -14.48 -7.75 -6.92
C LEU A 289 -14.92 -8.95 -7.80
N ALA A 290 -16.04 -9.61 -7.47
CA ALA A 290 -16.53 -10.75 -8.25
C ALA A 290 -16.89 -10.34 -9.68
N ASP A 291 -17.42 -9.12 -9.84
CA ASP A 291 -17.75 -8.59 -11.17
C ASP A 291 -16.48 -8.40 -12.01
N ILE A 292 -15.38 -7.92 -11.38
CA ILE A 292 -14.07 -7.75 -12.02
C ILE A 292 -13.49 -9.09 -12.51
N LEU A 293 -13.51 -10.10 -11.65
CA LEU A 293 -12.99 -11.44 -11.97
C LEU A 293 -13.86 -12.19 -12.98
N SER A 294 -15.11 -11.78 -13.17
CA SER A 294 -16.06 -12.39 -14.11
C SER A 294 -16.11 -11.74 -15.50
N LEU A 295 -15.41 -10.61 -15.71
CA LEU A 295 -15.43 -9.87 -16.99
C LEU A 295 -14.96 -10.68 -18.20
N GLU A 296 -14.31 -11.83 -17.99
CA GLU A 296 -13.89 -12.75 -19.06
C GLU A 296 -14.98 -13.73 -19.53
N HIS A 297 -16.13 -13.82 -18.83
CA HIS A 297 -17.22 -14.73 -19.21
C HIS A 297 -18.27 -14.08 -20.13
N ARG A 298 -17.96 -12.94 -20.77
CA ARG A 298 -18.85 -12.26 -21.72
C ARG A 298 -18.17 -11.99 -23.06
#